data_AF-A0A4Q5QGK9-F1
#
_entry.id   AF-A0A4Q5QGK9-F1
#
_cell.length_a   1.000
_cell.length_b   1.000
_cell.length_c   1.000
_cell.angle_alpha   90.00
_cell.angle_beta   90.00
_cell.angle_gamma   90.00
#
_symmetry.space_group_name_H-M   'P 1'
#
loop_
_entity.id
_entity.type
_entity.pdbx_description
1 polymer ?
#
loop_
_entity_poly.entity_id
_entity_poly.type
_entity_poly.pdbx_seq_one_letter_code
_entity_poly.pdbx_strand_id
1 'polypeptide(L)'
;MSKRWYIVHAYSNFENKVAQSIKDQAAQRGLMELFDEVMVPTEKVVEVRRGRKVDAERKFFPGYVLVKCDLTDEVYHLIKNTPKVTGFLGADKSKPVPIPDSEAERIKGQVAEGVDRPKPSVSFEIGETVRVSDG
;
A
#
# COMPACT_ATOMS: atom_id res chain seq x y z
N MET A 1 6.16 2.65 -25.01
CA MET A 1 6.77 2.90 -23.69
C MET A 1 6.06 2.03 -22.68
N SER A 2 6.80 1.27 -21.87
CA SER A 2 6.25 0.19 -21.04
C SER A 2 6.06 0.70 -19.62
N LYS A 3 4.82 1.06 -19.26
CA LYS A 3 4.45 1.39 -17.87
C LYS A 3 4.66 0.15 -17.00
N ARG A 4 5.30 0.31 -15.86
CA ARG A 4 5.59 -0.78 -14.92
C ARG A 4 5.02 -0.47 -13.56
N TRP A 5 4.82 -1.51 -12.77
CA TRP A 5 4.41 -1.37 -11.39
C TRP A 5 5.60 -1.11 -10.50
N TYR A 6 5.45 -0.14 -9.62
CA TYR A 6 6.43 0.25 -8.61
C TYR A 6 5.76 0.27 -7.25
N ILE A 7 6.53 -0.10 -6.23
CA ILE A 7 6.10 -0.06 -4.85
C ILE A 7 6.77 1.13 -4.18
N VAL A 8 5.95 2.01 -3.60
CA VAL A 8 6.36 3.18 -2.84
C VAL A 8 6.11 2.92 -1.37
N HIS A 9 7.12 3.16 -0.55
CA HIS A 9 7.02 3.12 0.90
C HIS A 9 6.66 4.51 1.42
N ALA A 10 5.62 4.57 2.25
CA ALA A 10 5.04 5.76 2.84
C ALA A 10 4.81 5.53 4.34
N TYR A 11 4.63 6.61 5.09
CA TYR A 11 4.25 6.48 6.50
C TYR A 11 2.85 5.88 6.63
N SER A 12 2.71 4.91 7.54
CA SER A 12 1.42 4.34 7.95
C SER A 12 0.44 5.45 8.33
N ASN A 13 -0.81 5.34 7.88
CA ASN A 13 -1.92 6.31 8.03
C ASN A 13 -1.89 7.50 7.06
N PHE A 14 -0.82 7.64 6.28
CA PHE A 14 -0.73 8.68 5.25
C PHE A 14 -0.80 8.11 3.83
N GLU A 15 -0.99 6.80 3.64
CA GLU A 15 -0.99 6.15 2.32
C GLU A 15 -2.02 6.77 1.37
N ASN A 16 -3.27 6.94 1.83
CA ASN A 16 -4.32 7.59 1.05
C ASN A 16 -3.98 9.04 0.69
N LYS A 17 -3.37 9.77 1.64
CA LYS A 17 -2.97 11.17 1.42
C LYS A 17 -1.79 11.26 0.45
N VAL A 18 -0.85 10.32 0.53
CA VAL A 18 0.29 10.19 -0.38
C VAL A 18 -0.20 9.86 -1.79
N ALA A 19 -1.11 8.89 -1.94
CA ALA A 19 -1.69 8.55 -3.23
C ALA A 19 -2.39 9.76 -3.88
N GLN A 20 -3.17 10.51 -3.10
CA GLN A 20 -3.79 11.75 -3.57
C GLN A 20 -2.75 12.82 -3.94
N SER A 21 -1.75 13.02 -3.07
CA SER A 21 -0.68 14.01 -3.31
C SER A 21 0.13 13.69 -4.56
N ILE A 22 0.40 12.40 -4.84
CA ILE A 22 1.07 11.97 -6.08
C ILE A 22 0.21 12.34 -7.29
N LYS A 23 -1.10 12.08 -7.25
CA LYS A 23 -2.02 12.46 -8.34
C LYS A 23 -2.08 13.98 -8.55
N ASP A 24 -2.18 14.75 -7.46
CA ASP A 24 -2.23 16.23 -7.53
C ASP A 24 -0.92 16.82 -8.05
N GLN A 25 0.23 16.30 -7.60
CA GLN A 25 1.54 16.72 -8.10
C GLN A 25 1.73 16.33 -9.58
N ALA A 26 1.26 15.14 -9.98
CA ALA A 26 1.30 14.72 -11.37
C ALA A 26 0.42 15.61 -12.24
N ALA A 27 -0.76 16.01 -11.75
CA ALA A 27 -1.65 16.97 -12.40
C ALA A 27 -0.97 18.33 -12.61
N GLN A 28 -0.37 18.87 -11.55
CA GLN A 28 0.28 20.19 -11.58
C GLN A 28 1.45 20.25 -12.54
N ARG A 29 2.19 19.15 -12.72
CA ARG A 29 3.33 19.06 -13.63
C ARG A 29 2.97 18.60 -15.04
N GLY A 30 1.70 18.30 -15.32
CA GLY A 30 1.28 17.73 -16.60
C GLY A 30 1.80 16.30 -16.84
N LEU A 31 2.21 15.60 -15.78
CA LEU A 31 2.78 14.24 -15.85
C LEU A 31 1.72 13.15 -15.71
N MET A 32 0.42 13.48 -15.70
CA MET A 32 -0.65 12.48 -15.57
C MET A 32 -0.55 11.37 -16.61
N GLU A 33 -0.06 11.66 -17.82
CA GLU A 33 0.07 10.65 -18.89
C GLU A 33 1.07 9.53 -18.55
N LEU A 34 2.05 9.83 -17.68
CA LEU A 34 3.04 8.86 -17.20
C LEU A 34 2.48 7.95 -16.10
N PHE A 35 1.44 8.36 -15.38
CA PHE A 35 0.78 7.57 -14.35
C PHE A 35 -0.44 6.85 -14.93
N ASP A 36 -0.45 5.52 -14.87
CA ASP A 36 -1.61 4.72 -15.26
C ASP A 36 -2.56 4.54 -14.07
N GLU A 37 -2.01 4.08 -12.95
CA GLU A 37 -2.80 3.66 -11.81
C GLU A 37 -2.04 3.91 -10.51
N VAL A 38 -2.75 4.36 -9.47
CA VAL A 38 -2.21 4.50 -8.12
C VAL A 38 -3.21 3.84 -7.17
N MET A 39 -2.76 2.82 -6.46
CA MET A 39 -3.56 2.01 -5.56
C MET A 39 -2.91 1.94 -4.18
N VAL A 40 -3.74 1.99 -3.14
CA VAL A 40 -3.34 1.78 -1.75
C VAL A 40 -3.91 0.42 -1.28
N PRO A 41 -3.07 -0.53 -0.85
CA PRO A 41 -3.48 -1.85 -0.34
C PRO A 41 -3.93 -1.75 1.14
N THR A 42 -5.01 -0.99 1.39
CA THR A 42 -5.64 -0.89 2.72
C THR A 42 -6.90 -1.74 2.79
N GLU A 43 -7.01 -2.59 3.81
CA GLU A 43 -8.22 -3.37 4.10
C GLU A 43 -9.03 -2.67 5.20
N LYS A 44 -10.34 -2.54 4.96
CA LYS A 44 -11.31 -2.07 5.95
C LYS A 44 -11.85 -3.30 6.67
N VAL A 45 -11.44 -3.50 7.92
CA VAL A 45 -12.06 -4.51 8.79
C VAL A 45 -13.19 -3.89 9.61
N VAL A 46 -14.04 -4.73 10.19
CA VAL A 46 -15.06 -4.28 11.15
C VAL A 46 -14.68 -4.89 12.48
N GLU A 47 -14.15 -4.06 13.38
CA GLU A 47 -13.79 -4.48 14.73
C GLU A 47 -15.00 -4.31 15.65
N VAL A 48 -15.38 -5.36 16.37
CA VAL A 48 -16.49 -5.29 17.31
C VAL A 48 -15.94 -4.87 18.67
N ARG A 49 -16.01 -3.57 18.97
CA ARG A 49 -15.57 -3.03 20.26
C ARG A 49 -16.78 -2.75 21.14
N ARG A 50 -16.87 -3.42 22.30
CA ARG A 50 -17.98 -3.27 23.28
C ARG A 50 -19.39 -3.46 22.69
N GLY A 51 -19.55 -4.44 21.81
CA GLY A 51 -20.85 -4.79 21.21
C GLY A 51 -21.33 -3.84 20.09
N ARG A 52 -20.54 -2.82 19.71
CA ARG A 52 -20.79 -2.00 18.52
C ARG A 52 -19.80 -2.38 17.43
N LYS A 53 -20.31 -2.54 16.20
CA LYS A 53 -19.49 -2.68 15.00
C LYS A 53 -18.82 -1.33 14.76
N VAL A 54 -17.49 -1.29 14.85
CA VAL A 54 -16.67 -0.13 14.51
C VAL A 54 -15.88 -0.52 13.28
N ASP A 55 -16.01 0.24 12.19
CA ASP A 55 -15.12 0.09 11.04
C ASP A 55 -13.70 0.42 11.51
N ALA A 56 -12.82 -0.58 11.49
CA ALA A 56 -11.41 -0.43 11.84
C ALA A 56 -10.57 -0.82 10.63
N GLU A 57 -9.51 -0.09 10.31
CA GLU A 57 -8.71 -0.41 9.12
C GLU A 57 -7.55 -1.32 9.53
N ARG A 58 -7.57 -2.61 9.14
CA ARG A 58 -6.45 -3.51 9.37
C ARG A 58 -5.59 -3.52 8.12
N LYS A 59 -4.34 -3.10 8.26
CA LYS A 59 -3.44 -2.93 7.13
C LYS A 59 -2.70 -4.23 6.87
N PHE A 60 -2.95 -4.87 5.72
CA PHE A 60 -2.20 -6.06 5.28
C PHE A 60 -0.73 -5.70 5.01
N PHE A 61 -0.50 -4.51 4.43
CA PHE A 61 0.81 -3.94 4.16
C PHE A 61 0.84 -2.45 4.55
N PRO A 62 0.96 -2.13 5.86
CA PRO A 62 1.00 -0.74 6.31
C PRO A 62 2.23 -0.05 5.73
N GLY A 63 2.00 1.11 5.12
CA GLY A 63 3.02 1.96 4.54
C GLY A 63 3.35 1.67 3.09
N TYR A 64 2.58 0.86 2.36
CA TYR A 64 2.87 0.57 0.95
C TYR A 64 1.85 1.23 0.03
N VAL A 65 2.30 1.76 -1.11
CA VAL A 65 1.46 2.30 -2.19
C VAL A 65 1.96 1.71 -3.50
N LEU A 66 1.05 1.12 -4.28
CA LEU A 66 1.36 0.59 -5.60
C LEU A 66 1.08 1.67 -6.64
N VAL A 67 2.04 1.88 -7.53
CA VAL A 67 1.95 2.87 -8.60
C VAL A 67 2.34 2.21 -9.91
N LYS A 68 1.44 2.21 -10.89
CA LYS A 68 1.73 1.86 -12.27
C LYS A 68 2.10 3.14 -13.01
N CYS A 69 3.36 3.32 -13.36
CA CYS A 69 3.81 4.48 -14.10
C CYS A 69 4.98 4.15 -15.04
N ASP A 70 5.26 5.07 -15.96
CA ASP A 70 6.54 5.08 -16.65
C ASP A 70 7.57 5.83 -15.78
N LEU A 71 8.64 5.13 -15.40
CA LEU A 71 9.61 5.66 -14.46
C LEU A 71 10.63 6.54 -15.18
N THR A 72 10.33 7.82 -15.23
CA THR A 72 11.26 8.89 -15.61
C THR A 72 11.91 9.51 -14.37
N ASP A 73 13.03 10.22 -14.54
CA ASP A 73 13.67 10.97 -13.45
C ASP A 73 12.69 11.96 -12.78
N GLU A 74 11.83 12.60 -13.57
CA GLU A 74 10.81 13.53 -13.06
C GLU A 74 9.79 12.83 -12.15
N VAL A 75 9.28 11.66 -12.56
CA VAL A 75 8.35 10.85 -11.77
C VAL A 75 9.02 10.35 -10.49
N TYR A 76 10.28 9.93 -10.59
CA TYR A 76 11.08 9.51 -9.45
C TYR A 76 11.25 10.64 -8.43
N HIS A 77 11.64 11.83 -8.89
CA HIS A 77 11.78 13.01 -8.04
C HIS A 77 10.44 13.48 -7.45
N LEU A 78 9.34 13.40 -8.20
CA LEU A 78 8.01 13.75 -7.73
C LEU A 78 7.58 12.88 -6.56
N ILE A 79 7.68 11.56 -6.71
CA ILE A 79 7.30 10.61 -5.65
C ILE A 79 8.21 10.79 -4.44
N LYS A 80 9.52 10.95 -4.63
CA LYS A 80 10.48 11.16 -3.53
C LYS A 80 10.27 12.48 -2.78
N ASN A 81 9.87 13.54 -3.48
CA ASN A 81 9.56 14.84 -2.88
C ASN A 81 8.15 14.89 -2.25
N THR A 82 7.33 13.86 -2.46
CA THR A 82 5.99 13.81 -1.88
C THR A 82 6.12 13.67 -0.35
N PRO A 83 5.43 14.53 0.44
CA PRO A 83 5.51 14.47 1.88
C PRO A 83 5.02 13.11 2.38
N LYS A 84 5.67 12.58 3.42
CA LYS A 84 5.36 11.27 4.02
C LYS A 84 5.68 10.06 3.14
N VAL A 85 6.42 10.24 2.04
CA VAL A 85 7.10 9.14 1.33
C VAL A 85 8.46 8.91 1.98
N THR A 86 8.78 7.67 2.32
CA THR A 86 10.10 7.28 2.83
C THR A 86 11.03 6.87 1.68
N GLY A 87 10.48 6.33 0.60
CA GLY A 87 11.23 6.02 -0.62
C GLY A 87 10.53 4.98 -1.49
N PHE A 88 11.25 4.49 -2.50
CA PHE A 88 10.82 3.34 -3.29
C PHE A 88 11.34 2.04 -2.68
N LEU A 89 10.61 0.95 -2.92
CA LEU A 89 11.09 -0.39 -2.61
C LEU A 89 12.11 -0.81 -3.69
N GLY A 90 13.33 -1.11 -3.25
CA GLY A 90 14.41 -1.56 -4.13
C GLY A 90 15.66 -1.95 -3.36
N ALA A 91 16.52 -2.77 -3.98
CA ALA A 91 17.75 -3.28 -3.38
C ALA A 91 18.74 -2.16 -2.98
N ASP A 92 18.67 -1.02 -3.69
CA ASP A 92 19.43 0.19 -3.39
C ASP A 92 18.47 1.35 -3.18
N LYS A 93 18.78 2.22 -2.22
CA LYS A 93 18.02 3.46 -1.88
C LYS A 93 17.81 4.43 -3.06
N SER A 94 18.35 4.13 -4.24
CA SER A 94 18.39 5.01 -5.40
C SER A 94 17.66 4.48 -6.64
N LYS A 95 17.29 3.18 -6.70
CA LYS A 95 16.66 2.61 -7.91
C LYS A 95 15.36 1.87 -7.56
N PRO A 96 14.19 2.34 -8.04
CA PRO A 96 12.94 1.63 -7.91
C PRO A 96 13.03 0.29 -8.62
N VAL A 97 12.64 -0.79 -7.95
CA VAL A 97 12.54 -2.10 -8.59
C VAL A 97 11.14 -2.24 -9.19
N PRO A 98 11.02 -2.40 -10.52
CA PRO A 98 9.73 -2.68 -11.12
C PRO A 98 9.30 -4.10 -10.77
N ILE A 99 8.02 -4.28 -10.44
CA ILE A 99 7.40 -5.60 -10.33
C ILE A 99 6.65 -5.91 -11.63
N PRO A 100 6.59 -7.18 -12.05
CA PRO A 100 5.79 -7.59 -13.20
C PRO A 100 4.30 -7.41 -12.91
N ASP A 101 3.49 -7.13 -13.95
CA ASP A 101 2.04 -6.96 -13.80
C ASP A 101 1.37 -8.16 -13.10
N SER A 102 1.81 -9.39 -13.36
CA SER A 102 1.28 -10.59 -12.69
C SER A 102 1.48 -10.58 -11.17
N GLU A 103 2.58 -10.01 -10.67
CA GLU A 103 2.81 -9.85 -9.23
C GLU A 103 1.93 -8.73 -8.65
N ALA A 104 1.78 -7.62 -9.37
CA ALA A 104 0.90 -6.53 -8.96
C ALA A 104 -0.57 -6.99 -8.91
N GLU A 105 -1.01 -7.77 -9.89
CA GLU A 105 -2.33 -8.41 -9.92
C GLU A 105 -2.51 -9.42 -8.80
N ARG A 106 -1.46 -10.20 -8.48
CA ARG A 106 -1.50 -11.11 -7.33
C ARG A 106 -1.66 -10.35 -6.01
N ILE A 107 -0.92 -9.25 -5.82
CA ILE A 107 -1.04 -8.40 -4.62
C ILE A 107 -2.44 -7.77 -4.56
N LYS A 108 -2.95 -7.26 -5.68
CA LYS A 108 -4.33 -6.78 -5.81
C LYS A 108 -5.35 -7.85 -5.42
N GLY A 109 -5.19 -9.06 -5.95
CA GLY A 109 -6.03 -10.22 -5.68
C GLY A 109 -5.99 -10.62 -4.21
N GLN A 110 -4.81 -10.64 -3.58
CA GLN A 110 -4.67 -10.92 -2.15
C GLN A 110 -5.31 -9.86 -1.25
N VAL A 111 -5.20 -8.58 -1.63
CA VAL A 111 -5.89 -7.49 -0.92
C VAL A 111 -7.41 -7.65 -1.07
N ALA A 112 -7.90 -7.98 -2.27
CA ALA A 112 -9.33 -8.21 -2.52
C ALA A 112 -9.87 -9.48 -1.83
N GLU A 113 -9.12 -10.58 -1.83
CA GLU A 113 -9.47 -11.82 -1.13
C GLU A 113 -9.39 -11.67 0.40
N GLY A 114 -8.44 -10.88 0.91
CA GLY A 114 -8.37 -10.52 2.34
C GLY A 114 -9.62 -9.75 2.79
N VAL A 115 -10.14 -8.88 1.92
CA VAL A 115 -11.41 -8.16 2.11
C VAL A 115 -12.62 -9.12 2.05
N ASP A 116 -12.61 -10.13 1.17
CA ASP A 116 -13.72 -11.08 0.99
C ASP A 116 -13.77 -12.15 2.11
N ARG A 117 -12.61 -12.50 2.68
CA ARG A 117 -12.47 -13.38 3.84
C ARG A 117 -11.64 -12.72 4.93
N PRO A 118 -12.23 -11.80 5.72
CA PRO A 118 -11.54 -11.22 6.87
C PRO A 118 -11.25 -12.36 7.85
N LYS A 119 -9.99 -12.83 7.90
CA LYS A 119 -9.56 -13.74 8.95
C LYS A 119 -9.74 -12.99 10.26
N PRO A 120 -10.51 -13.51 11.23
CA PRO A 120 -10.68 -12.86 12.52
C PRO A 120 -9.31 -12.52 13.08
N SER A 121 -9.03 -11.24 13.32
CA SER A 121 -7.87 -10.86 14.09
C SER A 121 -8.09 -11.36 15.50
N VAL A 122 -7.56 -12.54 15.84
CA VAL A 122 -7.46 -12.96 17.23
C VAL A 122 -6.36 -12.09 17.83
N SER A 123 -6.75 -10.97 18.42
CA SER A 123 -5.88 -10.15 19.24
C SER A 123 -5.78 -10.83 20.60
N PHE A 124 -4.66 -11.49 20.88
CA PHE A 124 -4.38 -12.00 22.22
C PHE A 124 -3.93 -10.83 23.10
N GLU A 125 -4.65 -10.56 24.19
CA GLU A 125 -4.22 -9.61 25.21
C GLU A 125 -3.21 -10.26 26.16
N ILE A 126 -2.31 -9.45 26.75
CA ILE A 126 -1.31 -9.92 27.73
C ILE A 126 -2.07 -10.40 28.98
N GLY A 127 -2.26 -11.73 29.07
CA GLY A 127 -3.04 -12.40 30.13
C GLY A 127 -3.89 -13.57 29.66
N GLU A 128 -4.02 -13.80 28.35
CA GLU A 128 -4.86 -14.87 27.78
C GLU A 128 -4.14 -16.24 27.75
N THR A 129 -4.87 -17.32 28.04
CA THR A 129 -4.30 -18.68 28.11
C THR A 129 -4.17 -19.28 26.71
N VAL A 130 -2.95 -19.31 26.16
CA VAL A 130 -2.66 -19.93 24.85
C VAL A 130 -2.43 -21.44 25.00
N ARG A 131 -3.00 -22.24 24.08
CA ARG A 131 -2.83 -23.70 24.03
C ARG A 131 -1.81 -24.03 22.93
N VAL A 132 -0.60 -24.44 23.32
CA VAL A 132 0.47 -24.85 22.39
C VAL A 132 0.04 -26.13 21.66
N SER A 133 0.11 -26.14 20.33
CA SER A 133 -0.48 -27.21 19.51
C SER A 133 0.50 -28.10 18.76
N ASP A 134 1.82 -27.87 18.82
CA ASP A 134 2.84 -28.86 18.42
C ASP A 134 4.25 -28.36 18.76
N GLY A 135 5.20 -29.28 18.95
CA GLY A 135 6.61 -29.02 19.29
C GLY A 135 7.57 -29.80 18.42
#